data_AF-A0A9D9L3Q1-F1
#
_entry.id   AF-A0A9D9L3Q1-F1
#
_cell.length_a   1.000
_cell.length_b   1.000
_cell.length_c   1.000
_cell.angle_alpha   90.00
_cell.angle_beta   90.00
_cell.angle_gamma   90.00
#
_symmetry.space_group_name_H-M   'P 1'
#
loop_
_entity.id
_entity.type
_entity.pdbx_description
1 polymer ?
#
loop_
_entity_poly.entity_id
_entity_poly.type
_entity_poly.pdbx_seq_one_letter_code
_entity_poly.pdbx_strand_id
1 'polypeptide(L)'
;MEMIHLKINGIPVEVPAGSTVLEAAKAANVDIPTLCYLKDINCIGACRICVVEITGARGLVAACTHPAAEGMEVFTNTPKVRKSRKTTLELLLSNHKKKCLSCVRANNCELQKLSVAYGADEDRFQAEEMNKPIDDSSPYLVRDNNKCIQCMRCVAACKNVQSVSVIGNIRRGFNVHVGCAFDQDLADSPCVGCGQCIVACPVGALTEKSSEKKVWDAIADPNKKVVFFTAPSIRATLGEEFGMPIGTNVEGKMVAAIRRLGPDQVFNMDVTADLTIVEEANELIERIQNGGTLPMFTSCCPGWVKFCEHYYPDFLPHLSSCKSPQQMFGAVLKSYYCQKNN
;
A
#
# COMPACT_ATOMS: atom_id res chain seq x y z
N MET A 1 -9.87 -15.55 29.66
CA MET A 1 -9.36 -14.17 29.56
C MET A 1 -10.25 -13.32 30.43
N GLU A 2 -9.68 -12.45 31.27
CA GLU A 2 -10.47 -11.50 32.06
C GLU A 2 -11.14 -10.51 31.11
N MET A 3 -12.43 -10.25 31.30
CA MET A 3 -13.22 -9.34 30.48
C MET A 3 -13.45 -8.06 31.28
N ILE A 4 -13.35 -6.91 30.61
CA ILE A 4 -13.62 -5.59 31.19
C ILE A 4 -14.86 -4.98 30.57
N HIS A 5 -15.60 -4.23 31.39
CA HIS A 5 -16.84 -3.57 31.02
C HIS A 5 -16.65 -2.07 31.02
N LEU A 6 -17.05 -1.42 29.93
CA LEU A 6 -16.98 0.02 29.76
C LEU A 6 -18.16 0.53 28.93
N LYS A 7 -18.28 1.84 28.80
CA LYS A 7 -19.30 2.49 27.98
C LYS A 7 -18.68 3.34 26.88
N ILE A 8 -19.12 3.13 25.64
CA ILE A 8 -18.77 3.98 24.50
C ILE A 8 -20.04 4.71 24.04
N ASN A 9 -20.07 6.04 24.16
CA ASN A 9 -21.26 6.86 23.91
C ASN A 9 -22.52 6.37 24.67
N GLY A 10 -22.33 5.86 25.90
CA GLY A 10 -23.40 5.27 26.70
C GLY A 10 -23.76 3.82 26.36
N ILE A 11 -23.22 3.25 25.28
CA ILE A 11 -23.41 1.84 24.91
C ILE A 11 -22.49 0.97 25.77
N PRO A 12 -23.03 0.06 26.61
CA PRO A 12 -22.23 -0.91 27.35
C PRO A 12 -21.50 -1.84 26.37
N VAL A 13 -20.21 -2.04 26.60
CA VAL A 13 -19.38 -2.96 25.80
C VAL A 13 -18.50 -3.77 26.72
N GLU A 14 -18.28 -5.02 26.33
CA GLU A 14 -17.42 -5.98 27.00
C GLU A 14 -16.27 -6.33 26.05
N VAL A 15 -15.03 -6.19 26.51
CA VAL A 15 -13.83 -6.54 25.74
C VAL A 15 -12.79 -7.27 26.60
N PRO A 16 -11.89 -8.06 26.00
CA PRO A 16 -10.78 -8.65 26.73
C PRO A 16 -9.91 -7.58 27.41
N ALA A 17 -9.46 -7.87 28.64
CA ALA A 17 -8.47 -7.04 29.32
C ALA A 17 -7.22 -6.89 28.45
N GLY A 18 -6.72 -5.66 28.33
CA GLY A 18 -5.59 -5.30 27.44
C GLY A 18 -6.00 -4.74 26.08
N SER A 19 -7.29 -4.77 25.71
CA SER A 19 -7.79 -4.05 24.52
C SER A 19 -7.60 -2.54 24.65
N THR A 20 -7.47 -1.87 23.51
CA THR A 20 -7.46 -0.41 23.39
C THR A 20 -8.89 0.16 23.35
N VAL A 21 -9.03 1.45 23.64
CA VAL A 21 -10.31 2.15 23.47
C VAL A 21 -10.82 2.10 22.03
N LEU A 22 -9.92 2.09 21.04
CA LEU A 22 -10.29 1.94 19.63
C LEU A 22 -10.90 0.56 19.34
N GLU A 23 -10.36 -0.50 19.94
CA GLU A 23 -10.92 -1.86 19.80
C GLU A 23 -12.26 -2.00 20.52
N ALA A 24 -12.38 -1.42 21.72
CA ALA A 24 -13.66 -1.35 22.43
C ALA A 24 -14.74 -0.60 21.63
N ALA A 25 -14.38 0.52 20.99
CA ALA A 25 -15.30 1.25 20.12
C ALA A 25 -15.75 0.41 18.92
N LYS A 26 -14.84 -0.35 18.28
CA LYS A 26 -15.18 -1.28 17.21
C LYS A 26 -16.15 -2.38 17.68
N ALA A 27 -15.92 -2.95 18.86
CA ALA A 27 -16.83 -3.93 19.45
C ALA A 27 -18.23 -3.35 19.73
N ALA A 28 -18.31 -2.05 20.04
CA ALA A 28 -19.56 -1.31 20.21
C ALA A 28 -20.19 -0.81 18.89
N ASN A 29 -19.64 -1.16 17.72
CA ASN A 29 -20.03 -0.61 16.40
C ASN A 29 -19.96 0.92 16.32
N VAL A 30 -19.03 1.53 17.05
CA VAL A 30 -18.75 2.97 17.01
C VAL A 30 -17.48 3.23 16.21
N ASP A 31 -17.61 3.94 15.09
CA ASP A 31 -16.47 4.30 14.26
C ASP A 31 -15.69 5.48 14.89
N ILE A 32 -14.39 5.25 15.12
CA ILE A 32 -13.44 6.29 15.51
C ILE A 32 -12.44 6.42 14.36
N PRO A 33 -12.36 7.60 13.70
CA PRO A 33 -11.50 7.76 12.55
C PRO A 33 -10.02 7.67 12.92
N THR A 34 -9.22 7.17 11.98
CA THR A 34 -7.77 7.04 12.11
C THR A 34 -7.07 7.46 10.82
N LEU A 35 -5.85 7.98 10.92
CA LEU A 35 -4.95 8.16 9.76
C LEU A 35 -3.66 7.35 9.91
N CYS A 36 -2.94 7.52 11.02
CA CYS A 36 -1.69 6.79 11.24
C CYS A 36 -1.90 5.35 11.72
N TYR A 37 -2.98 5.06 12.44
CA TYR A 37 -3.25 3.70 12.87
C TYR A 37 -3.56 2.81 11.67
N LEU A 38 -2.82 1.71 11.56
CA LEU A 38 -3.06 0.64 10.60
C LEU A 38 -2.96 -0.66 11.39
N LYS A 39 -4.06 -1.41 11.44
CA LYS A 39 -4.18 -2.63 12.26
C LYS A 39 -2.99 -3.55 12.02
N ASP A 40 -2.39 -4.04 13.10
CA ASP A 40 -1.25 -4.98 13.13
C ASP A 40 0.06 -4.46 12.50
N ILE A 41 0.07 -3.23 11.94
CA ILE A 41 1.23 -2.68 11.21
C ILE A 41 1.78 -1.42 11.89
N ASN A 42 0.93 -0.44 12.19
CA ASN A 42 1.37 0.85 12.70
C ASN A 42 0.43 1.38 13.80
N CYS A 43 0.97 1.64 14.99
CA CYS A 43 0.25 2.30 16.07
C CYS A 43 1.19 3.20 16.87
N ILE A 44 1.22 4.50 16.53
CA ILE A 44 2.11 5.49 17.17
C ILE A 44 1.36 6.68 17.79
N GLY A 45 0.03 6.73 17.67
CA GLY A 45 -0.80 7.82 18.23
C GLY A 45 -0.53 9.22 17.66
N ALA A 46 0.36 9.37 16.68
CA ALA A 46 0.91 10.66 16.26
C ALA A 46 -0.09 11.56 15.52
N CYS A 47 -0.99 11.01 14.71
CA CYS A 47 -1.91 11.83 13.91
C CYS A 47 -3.01 12.50 14.72
N ARG A 48 -3.30 12.05 15.95
CA ARG A 48 -4.34 12.59 16.84
C ARG A 48 -5.77 12.68 16.26
N ILE A 49 -6.06 12.02 15.13
CA ILE A 49 -7.43 11.94 14.59
C ILE A 49 -8.34 11.06 15.44
N CYS A 50 -7.80 9.98 16.03
CA CYS A 50 -8.55 9.04 16.87
C CYS A 50 -8.84 9.55 18.30
N VAL A 51 -8.74 10.86 18.54
CA VAL A 51 -8.93 11.40 19.89
C VAL A 51 -10.37 11.23 20.36
N VAL A 52 -10.53 10.93 21.65
CA VAL A 52 -11.81 10.77 22.35
C VAL A 52 -11.75 11.47 23.70
N GLU A 53 -12.93 11.73 24.27
CA GLU A 53 -13.09 12.28 25.61
C GLU A 53 -13.44 11.15 26.58
N ILE A 54 -12.83 11.14 27.77
CA ILE A 54 -13.07 10.12 28.80
C ILE A 54 -13.43 10.84 30.10
N THR A 55 -14.46 10.36 30.80
CA THR A 55 -14.87 10.93 32.10
C THR A 55 -13.69 10.93 33.07
N GLY A 56 -13.39 12.08 33.66
CA GLY A 56 -12.26 12.27 34.60
C GLY A 56 -10.89 12.49 33.95
N ALA A 57 -10.74 12.35 32.63
CA ALA A 57 -9.48 12.66 31.96
C ALA A 57 -9.27 14.19 31.81
N ARG A 58 -8.03 14.65 32.05
CA ARG A 58 -7.66 16.08 31.93
C ARG A 58 -7.85 16.64 30.51
N GLY A 59 -7.77 15.81 29.48
CA GLY A 59 -7.82 16.20 28.09
C GLY A 59 -8.26 15.07 27.17
N LEU A 60 -8.24 15.32 25.86
CA LEU A 60 -8.56 14.28 24.89
C LEU A 60 -7.43 13.27 24.76
N VAL A 61 -7.77 11.98 24.75
CA VAL A 61 -6.80 10.88 24.66
C VAL A 61 -6.89 10.21 23.30
N ALA A 62 -5.79 9.63 22.81
CA ALA A 62 -5.81 8.89 21.54
C ALA A 62 -6.34 7.47 21.75
N ALA A 63 -7.47 7.14 21.15
CA ALA A 63 -8.12 5.84 21.34
C ALA A 63 -7.26 4.65 20.87
N CYS A 64 -6.40 4.85 19.85
CA CYS A 64 -5.60 3.76 19.27
C CYS A 64 -4.48 3.24 20.19
N THR A 65 -4.03 4.03 21.17
CA THR A 65 -2.94 3.65 22.09
C THR A 65 -3.39 3.61 23.55
N HIS A 66 -4.57 4.16 23.85
CA HIS A 66 -5.05 4.21 25.23
C HIS A 66 -5.68 2.86 25.60
N PRO A 67 -5.22 2.21 26.68
CA PRO A 67 -5.82 0.95 27.14
C PRO A 67 -7.25 1.21 27.63
N ALA A 68 -8.17 0.31 27.30
CA ALA A 68 -9.49 0.28 27.91
C ALA A 68 -9.36 -0.21 29.37
N ALA A 69 -10.19 0.34 30.26
CA ALA A 69 -10.21 -0.03 31.67
C ALA A 69 -11.65 -0.23 32.15
N GLU A 70 -11.81 -1.02 33.20
CA GLU A 70 -13.09 -1.28 33.85
C GLU A 70 -13.79 0.02 34.28
N GLY A 71 -15.09 0.11 34.01
CA GLY A 71 -15.92 1.27 34.36
C GLY A 71 -15.65 2.54 33.54
N MET A 72 -14.78 2.48 32.52
CA MET A 72 -14.46 3.65 31.70
C MET A 72 -15.70 4.14 30.93
N GLU A 73 -15.85 5.46 30.80
CA GLU A 73 -16.90 6.07 29.99
C GLU A 73 -16.27 6.99 28.95
N VAL A 74 -16.51 6.67 27.67
CA VAL A 74 -15.85 7.30 26.52
C VAL A 74 -16.89 7.99 25.64
N PHE A 75 -16.58 9.22 25.23
CA PHE A 75 -17.38 10.00 24.29
C PHE A 75 -16.57 10.31 23.04
N THR A 76 -17.13 9.97 21.88
CA THR A 76 -16.40 9.98 20.60
C THR A 76 -16.74 11.16 19.69
N ASN A 77 -17.78 11.95 20.04
CA ASN A 77 -18.33 13.00 19.17
C ASN A 77 -18.72 14.30 19.91
N THR A 78 -18.12 14.57 21.08
CA THR A 78 -18.38 15.83 21.80
C THR A 78 -17.91 17.05 20.98
N PRO A 79 -18.42 18.26 21.23
CA PRO A 79 -17.96 19.47 20.54
C PRO A 79 -16.44 19.66 20.63
N LYS A 80 -15.83 19.29 21.77
CA LYS A 80 -14.38 19.32 21.99
C LYS A 80 -13.64 18.35 21.08
N VAL A 81 -14.11 17.09 20.97
CA VAL A 81 -13.53 16.08 20.06
C VAL A 81 -13.64 16.52 18.61
N ARG A 82 -14.82 16.95 18.17
CA ARG A 82 -15.06 17.41 16.78
C ARG A 82 -14.16 18.59 16.40
N LYS A 83 -14.05 19.59 17.29
CA LYS A 83 -13.18 20.75 17.09
C LYS A 83 -11.71 20.37 17.02
N SER A 84 -11.25 19.44 17.86
CA SER A 84 -9.87 18.93 17.83
C SER A 84 -9.57 18.24 16.50
N ARG A 85 -10.43 17.31 16.05
CA ARG A 85 -10.24 16.60 14.77
C ARG A 85 -10.23 17.55 13.58
N LYS A 86 -11.18 18.50 13.52
CA LYS A 86 -11.21 19.54 12.49
C LYS A 86 -9.91 20.33 12.44
N THR A 87 -9.45 20.85 13.59
CA THR A 87 -8.21 21.64 13.68
C THR A 87 -6.99 20.81 13.26
N THR A 88 -6.93 19.53 13.64
CA THR A 88 -5.84 18.64 13.21
C THR A 88 -5.84 18.42 11.69
N LEU A 89 -7.00 18.24 11.07
CA LEU A 89 -7.10 18.10 9.61
C LEU A 89 -6.64 19.36 8.90
N GLU A 90 -7.04 20.54 9.37
CA GLU A 90 -6.64 21.83 8.80
C GLU A 90 -5.13 22.06 8.93
N LEU A 91 -4.50 21.64 10.03
CA LEU A 91 -3.04 21.65 10.19
C LEU A 91 -2.33 20.65 9.26
N LEU A 92 -2.93 19.50 8.98
CA LEU A 92 -2.38 18.57 7.99
C LEU A 92 -2.47 19.17 6.58
N LEU A 93 -3.59 19.82 6.27
CA LEU A 93 -3.84 20.46 4.97
C LEU A 93 -2.91 21.64 4.71
N SER A 94 -2.53 22.40 5.75
CA SER A 94 -1.63 23.55 5.58
C SER A 94 -0.24 23.18 5.06
N ASN A 95 0.21 21.93 5.25
CA ASN A 95 1.49 21.42 4.76
C ASN A 95 1.33 20.33 3.67
N HIS A 96 0.16 20.27 3.04
CA HIS A 96 -0.19 19.27 2.03
C HIS A 96 -0.47 19.93 0.69
N LYS A 97 0.05 19.37 -0.41
CA LYS A 97 -0.24 19.86 -1.76
C LYS A 97 -1.62 19.43 -2.24
N LYS A 98 -2.57 20.37 -2.19
CA LYS A 98 -4.03 20.17 -2.42
C LYS A 98 -4.44 20.08 -3.90
N LYS A 99 -3.70 19.33 -4.73
CA LYS A 99 -4.05 19.13 -6.16
C LYS A 99 -4.94 17.88 -6.35
N CYS A 100 -6.12 17.88 -5.73
CA CYS A 100 -6.99 16.69 -5.67
C CYS A 100 -7.45 16.22 -7.06
N LEU A 101 -7.80 17.13 -7.98
CA LEU A 101 -8.31 16.76 -9.31
C LEU A 101 -7.31 16.00 -10.19
N SER A 102 -6.01 16.22 -9.95
CA SER A 102 -4.93 15.52 -10.68
C SER A 102 -4.28 14.43 -9.84
N CYS A 103 -4.83 14.09 -8.67
CA CYS A 103 -4.24 13.13 -7.75
C CYS A 103 -4.77 11.73 -8.04
N VAL A 104 -3.89 10.74 -8.13
CA VAL A 104 -4.29 9.32 -8.35
C VAL A 104 -5.16 8.74 -7.23
N ARG A 105 -5.17 9.38 -6.04
CA ARG A 105 -6.00 8.97 -4.89
C ARG A 105 -7.30 9.78 -4.76
N ALA A 106 -7.69 10.57 -5.77
CA ALA A 106 -8.83 11.50 -5.69
C ALA A 106 -10.15 10.85 -5.24
N ASN A 107 -10.35 9.56 -5.49
CA ASN A 107 -11.60 8.85 -5.16
C ASN A 107 -11.49 7.94 -3.92
N ASN A 108 -10.30 7.76 -3.36
CA ASN A 108 -10.05 6.85 -2.23
C ASN A 108 -9.02 7.40 -1.21
N CYS A 109 -8.88 8.73 -1.13
CA CYS A 109 -7.99 9.40 -0.20
C CYS A 109 -8.63 9.50 1.20
N GLU A 110 -7.98 8.90 2.20
CA GLU A 110 -8.49 8.90 3.58
C GLU A 110 -8.48 10.31 4.20
N LEU A 111 -7.44 11.12 3.88
CA LEU A 111 -7.36 12.52 4.35
C LEU A 111 -8.50 13.37 3.78
N GLN A 112 -8.79 13.22 2.49
CA GLN A 112 -9.85 13.98 1.82
C GLN A 112 -11.22 13.60 2.39
N LYS A 113 -11.49 12.29 2.54
CA LYS A 113 -12.74 11.79 3.14
C LYS A 113 -12.98 12.40 4.52
N LEU A 114 -11.96 12.41 5.37
CA LEU A 114 -12.06 12.99 6.71
C LEU A 114 -12.20 14.52 6.68
N SER A 115 -11.45 15.21 5.80
CA SER A 115 -11.51 16.66 5.68
C SER A 115 -12.92 17.14 5.29
N VAL A 116 -13.56 16.46 4.34
CA VAL A 116 -14.95 16.70 3.96
C VAL A 116 -15.89 16.40 5.13
N ALA A 117 -15.75 15.23 5.77
CA ALA A 117 -16.64 14.80 6.86
C ALA A 117 -16.64 15.76 8.07
N TYR A 118 -15.51 16.41 8.36
CA TYR A 118 -15.37 17.38 9.46
C TYR A 118 -15.55 18.84 9.03
N GLY A 119 -15.78 19.11 7.73
CA GLY A 119 -15.88 20.46 7.19
C GLY A 119 -14.61 21.28 7.47
N ALA A 120 -13.44 20.66 7.29
CA ALA A 120 -12.14 21.30 7.45
C ALA A 120 -11.96 22.40 6.39
N ASP A 121 -11.55 23.58 6.82
CA ASP A 121 -11.17 24.66 5.91
C ASP A 121 -9.68 24.51 5.54
N GLU A 122 -9.44 24.19 4.28
CA GLU A 122 -8.11 23.91 3.77
C GLU A 122 -7.17 25.12 3.71
N ASP A 123 -7.69 26.34 3.88
CA ASP A 123 -6.92 27.59 3.88
C ASP A 123 -6.87 28.26 5.26
N ARG A 124 -7.45 27.64 6.28
CA ARG A 124 -7.49 28.19 7.66
C ARG A 124 -6.11 28.52 8.22
N PHE A 125 -5.11 27.70 7.88
CA PHE A 125 -3.72 27.91 8.27
C PHE A 125 -2.86 28.01 7.03
N GLN A 126 -2.12 29.12 6.90
CA GLN A 126 -1.11 29.27 5.85
C GLN A 126 0.23 28.79 6.37
N ALA A 127 0.85 27.86 5.65
CA ALA A 127 2.26 27.51 5.83
C ALA A 127 3.07 28.08 4.66
N GLU A 128 4.37 28.27 4.86
CA GLU A 128 5.27 28.52 3.74
C GLU A 128 5.23 27.32 2.78
N GLU A 129 5.15 27.60 1.48
CA GLU A 129 5.06 26.57 0.46
C GLU A 129 6.37 25.77 0.41
N MET A 130 6.39 24.61 1.06
CA MET A 130 7.51 23.69 1.02
C MET A 130 7.44 22.87 -0.26
N ASN A 131 8.06 23.36 -1.34
CA ASN A 131 8.31 22.55 -2.53
C ASN A 131 9.46 21.58 -2.27
N LYS A 132 9.10 20.35 -1.88
CA LYS A 132 10.05 19.25 -1.68
C LYS A 132 10.34 18.56 -3.02
N PRO A 133 11.59 18.15 -3.29
CA PRO A 133 11.91 17.34 -4.46
C PRO A 133 11.05 16.07 -4.52
N ILE A 134 10.60 15.73 -5.73
CA ILE A 134 9.92 14.46 -6.00
C ILE A 134 11.01 13.46 -6.36
N ASP A 135 11.01 12.31 -5.68
CA ASP A 135 11.89 11.21 -6.02
C ASP A 135 11.14 10.27 -6.98
N ASP A 136 11.51 10.34 -8.25
CA ASP A 136 11.02 9.50 -9.34
C ASP A 136 12.13 8.61 -9.94
N SER A 137 13.25 8.48 -9.21
CA SER A 137 14.46 7.76 -9.62
C SER A 137 14.18 6.27 -9.90
N SER A 138 13.34 5.64 -9.07
CA SER A 138 13.00 4.23 -9.17
C SER A 138 12.19 3.92 -10.43
N PRO A 139 12.36 2.73 -11.05
CA PRO A 139 11.54 2.31 -12.18
C PRO A 139 10.11 1.90 -11.79
N TYR A 140 9.80 1.71 -10.50
CA TYR A 140 8.52 1.14 -10.05
C TYR A 140 7.73 2.04 -9.08
N LEU A 141 8.34 3.05 -8.44
CA LEU A 141 7.69 3.89 -7.42
C LEU A 141 8.06 5.36 -7.58
N VAL A 142 7.12 6.25 -7.27
CA VAL A 142 7.32 7.70 -7.15
C VAL A 142 6.98 8.14 -5.72
N ARG A 143 7.86 8.95 -5.11
CA ARG A 143 7.68 9.53 -3.78
C ARG A 143 7.53 11.05 -3.87
N ASP A 144 6.33 11.53 -3.54
CA ASP A 144 5.97 12.94 -3.46
C ASP A 144 5.72 13.36 -2.00
N ASN A 145 6.78 13.85 -1.34
CA ASN A 145 6.70 14.32 0.04
C ASN A 145 5.88 15.62 0.20
N ASN A 146 5.44 16.26 -0.90
CA ASN A 146 4.51 17.39 -0.84
C ASN A 146 3.09 16.93 -0.45
N LYS A 147 2.76 15.64 -0.64
CA LYS A 147 1.47 15.05 -0.24
C LYS A 147 1.57 14.22 1.04
N CYS A 148 2.76 14.08 1.63
CA CYS A 148 2.96 13.25 2.80
C CYS A 148 2.39 13.90 4.07
N ILE A 149 1.58 13.15 4.83
CA ILE A 149 1.05 13.55 6.14
C ILE A 149 1.86 12.99 7.32
N GLN A 150 3.05 12.45 7.06
CA GLN A 150 3.98 11.93 8.07
C GLN A 150 3.34 10.90 9.03
N CYS A 151 2.39 10.09 8.53
CA CYS A 151 1.65 9.14 9.35
C CYS A 151 2.45 7.86 9.70
N MET A 152 3.61 7.67 9.07
CA MET A 152 4.54 6.54 9.24
C MET A 152 4.01 5.15 8.87
N ARG A 153 2.82 5.04 8.27
CA ARG A 153 2.29 3.76 7.78
C ARG A 153 3.23 3.08 6.77
N CYS A 154 3.80 3.85 5.84
CA CYS A 154 4.73 3.33 4.85
C CYS A 154 6.05 2.83 5.47
N VAL A 155 6.60 3.57 6.45
CA VAL A 155 7.81 3.18 7.19
C VAL A 155 7.55 1.89 7.97
N ALA A 156 6.43 1.82 8.69
CA ALA A 156 6.03 0.63 9.43
C ALA A 156 5.78 -0.57 8.51
N ALA A 157 5.15 -0.39 7.35
CA ALA A 157 4.96 -1.47 6.39
C ALA A 157 6.31 -2.00 5.84
N CYS A 158 7.22 -1.09 5.49
CA CYS A 158 8.55 -1.46 4.98
C CYS A 158 9.40 -2.19 6.04
N LYS A 159 9.28 -1.79 7.30
CA LYS A 159 10.02 -2.38 8.42
C LYS A 159 9.36 -3.65 8.97
N ASN A 160 8.11 -3.57 9.39
CA ASN A 160 7.45 -4.60 10.19
C ASN A 160 6.84 -5.72 9.32
N VAL A 161 6.46 -5.41 8.07
CA VAL A 161 5.82 -6.40 7.17
C VAL A 161 6.83 -6.99 6.20
N GLN A 162 7.76 -6.18 5.69
CA GLN A 162 8.73 -6.62 4.68
C GLN A 162 10.13 -6.87 5.24
N SER A 163 10.44 -6.39 6.45
CA SER A 163 11.79 -6.49 7.04
C SER A 163 12.91 -5.85 6.21
N VAL A 164 12.58 -4.96 5.27
CA VAL A 164 13.53 -4.30 4.35
C VAL A 164 14.04 -2.98 4.95
N SER A 165 13.14 -2.18 5.54
CA SER A 165 13.48 -0.95 6.27
C SER A 165 14.24 0.14 5.48
N VAL A 166 13.95 0.33 4.19
CA VAL A 166 14.66 1.28 3.31
C VAL A 166 14.18 2.74 3.40
N ILE A 167 13.01 2.98 3.99
CA ILE A 167 12.47 4.33 4.18
C ILE A 167 12.22 4.61 5.66
N GLY A 168 12.47 5.84 6.09
CA GLY A 168 12.32 6.28 7.47
C GLY A 168 12.11 7.80 7.58
N ASN A 169 11.97 8.30 8.81
CA ASN A 169 11.95 9.73 9.07
C ASN A 169 13.35 10.31 9.03
N ILE A 170 13.57 11.29 8.17
CA ILE A 170 14.81 12.06 8.09
C ILE A 170 14.56 13.47 8.63
N ARG A 171 15.58 14.06 9.27
CA ARG A 171 15.55 15.38 9.90
C ARG A 171 14.55 15.49 11.07
N ARG A 172 14.28 16.72 11.52
CA ARG A 172 13.44 17.06 12.69
C ARG A 172 12.65 18.34 12.45
N GLY A 173 11.59 18.55 13.25
CA GLY A 173 10.76 19.75 13.19
C GLY A 173 10.03 19.87 11.85
N PHE A 174 9.93 21.08 11.31
CA PHE A 174 9.29 21.35 10.02
C PHE A 174 9.97 20.65 8.84
N ASN A 175 11.26 20.35 8.95
CA ASN A 175 12.05 19.71 7.90
C ASN A 175 11.91 18.18 7.84
N VAL A 176 11.12 17.58 8.74
CA VAL A 176 10.95 16.13 8.77
C VAL A 176 10.25 15.62 7.52
N HIS A 177 10.75 14.55 6.94
CA HIS A 177 10.15 13.93 5.76
C HIS A 177 10.50 12.44 5.68
N VAL A 178 9.75 11.70 4.88
CA VAL A 178 10.03 10.28 4.63
C VAL A 178 11.10 10.20 3.55
N GLY A 179 12.24 9.59 3.89
CA GLY A 179 13.44 9.54 3.07
C GLY A 179 14.15 8.19 3.18
N CYS A 180 15.13 7.95 2.31
CA CYS A 180 16.10 6.88 2.48
C CYS A 180 17.25 7.36 3.36
N ALA A 181 18.11 6.44 3.81
CA ALA A 181 19.29 6.82 4.59
C ALA A 181 20.13 7.86 3.82
N PHE A 182 20.66 8.85 4.56
CA PHE A 182 21.48 9.93 3.99
C PHE A 182 20.81 10.78 2.90
N ASP A 183 19.47 10.88 2.90
CA ASP A 183 18.70 11.62 1.88
C ASP A 183 18.96 11.12 0.45
N GLN A 184 19.37 9.86 0.27
CA GLN A 184 19.56 9.24 -1.05
C GLN A 184 18.24 9.00 -1.79
N ASP A 185 18.35 8.87 -3.10
CA ASP A 185 17.27 8.47 -3.98
C ASP A 185 16.88 7.01 -3.75
N LEU A 186 15.60 6.68 -3.97
CA LEU A 186 15.10 5.32 -3.77
C LEU A 186 15.80 4.29 -4.68
N ALA A 187 16.19 4.69 -5.89
CA ALA A 187 16.92 3.82 -6.82
C ALA A 187 18.28 3.35 -6.29
N ASP A 188 18.93 4.15 -5.43
CA ASP A 188 20.25 3.86 -4.86
C ASP A 188 20.17 3.14 -3.50
N SER A 189 18.95 2.90 -3.01
CA SER A 189 18.71 2.15 -1.78
C SER A 189 18.52 0.65 -2.06
N PRO A 190 18.67 -0.24 -1.06
CA PRO A 190 18.38 -1.68 -1.21
C PRO A 190 16.86 -1.98 -1.26
N CYS A 191 16.08 -1.10 -1.88
CA CYS A 191 14.65 -1.25 -2.06
C CYS A 191 14.34 -2.39 -3.02
N VAL A 192 13.56 -3.34 -2.53
CA VAL A 192 13.13 -4.51 -3.29
C VAL A 192 11.94 -4.24 -4.23
N GLY A 193 11.33 -3.06 -4.16
CA GLY A 193 10.24 -2.66 -5.07
C GLY A 193 8.92 -3.41 -4.89
N CYS A 194 8.61 -3.90 -3.69
CA CYS A 194 7.38 -4.64 -3.41
C CYS A 194 6.09 -3.80 -3.31
N GLY A 195 6.21 -2.46 -3.25
CA GLY A 195 5.06 -1.55 -3.23
C GLY A 195 4.21 -1.54 -1.95
N GLN A 196 4.55 -2.29 -0.90
CA GLN A 196 3.77 -2.33 0.35
C GLN A 196 3.64 -0.95 1.03
N CYS A 197 4.63 -0.08 0.83
CA CYS A 197 4.58 1.30 1.28
C CYS A 197 3.52 2.16 0.53
N ILE A 198 3.24 1.85 -0.75
CA ILE A 198 2.17 2.48 -1.54
C ILE A 198 0.81 2.04 -1.00
N VAL A 199 0.61 0.73 -0.81
CA VAL A 199 -0.63 0.15 -0.27
C VAL A 199 -0.95 0.73 1.11
N ALA A 200 0.07 0.85 1.96
CA ALA A 200 -0.09 1.41 3.30
C ALA A 200 -0.30 2.93 3.31
N CYS A 201 -0.10 3.66 2.21
CA CYS A 201 -0.22 5.11 2.19
C CYS A 201 -1.70 5.55 2.20
N PRO A 202 -2.15 6.43 3.12
CA PRO A 202 -3.54 6.94 3.14
C PRO A 202 -3.82 8.04 2.12
N VAL A 203 -2.79 8.53 1.43
CA VAL A 203 -2.78 9.73 0.58
C VAL A 203 -1.93 9.48 -0.67
N GLY A 204 -1.89 10.41 -1.62
CA GLY A 204 -1.13 10.27 -2.87
C GLY A 204 0.37 10.55 -2.77
N ALA A 205 1.01 10.28 -1.63
CA ALA A 205 2.44 10.58 -1.40
C ALA A 205 3.39 9.51 -1.94
N LEU A 206 2.92 8.27 -2.05
CA LEU A 206 3.63 7.15 -2.66
C LEU A 206 2.71 6.55 -3.71
N THR A 207 3.21 6.43 -4.93
CA THR A 207 2.46 5.89 -6.07
C THR A 207 3.36 4.98 -6.89
N GLU A 208 2.76 4.08 -7.65
CA GLU A 208 3.45 3.36 -8.70
C GLU A 208 3.93 4.31 -9.81
N LYS A 209 4.97 3.89 -10.54
CA LYS A 209 5.40 4.61 -11.75
C LYS A 209 4.49 4.26 -12.90
N SER A 210 3.55 5.16 -13.22
CA SER A 210 2.54 4.93 -14.24
C SER A 210 3.15 4.64 -15.62
N SER A 211 2.62 3.61 -16.27
CA SER A 211 2.91 3.26 -17.66
C SER A 211 1.72 3.50 -18.59
N GLU A 212 0.63 4.10 -18.10
CA GLU A 212 -0.62 4.29 -18.86
C GLU A 212 -0.40 5.03 -20.18
N LYS A 213 0.34 6.15 -20.15
CA LYS A 213 0.65 6.92 -21.36
C LYS A 213 1.38 6.06 -22.41
N LYS A 214 2.34 5.24 -21.98
CA LYS A 214 3.09 4.35 -22.90
C LYS A 214 2.18 3.30 -23.53
N VAL A 215 1.20 2.82 -22.77
CA VAL A 215 0.22 1.84 -23.26
C VAL A 215 -0.72 2.49 -24.28
N TRP A 216 -1.25 3.69 -23.99
CA TRP A 216 -2.07 4.44 -24.95
C TRP A 216 -1.31 4.80 -26.22
N ASP A 217 -0.08 5.29 -26.09
CA ASP A 217 0.80 5.59 -27.21
C ASP A 217 1.07 4.32 -28.06
N ALA A 218 1.16 3.14 -27.44
CA ALA A 218 1.33 1.86 -28.15
C ALA A 218 0.05 1.40 -28.87
N ILE A 219 -1.13 1.56 -28.26
CA ILE A 219 -2.43 1.23 -28.87
C ILE A 219 -2.72 2.13 -30.07
N ALA A 220 -2.34 3.41 -30.00
CA ALA A 220 -2.54 4.37 -31.08
C ALA A 220 -1.56 4.21 -32.26
N ASP A 221 -0.48 3.44 -32.09
CA ASP A 221 0.57 3.27 -33.10
C ASP A 221 0.18 2.13 -34.07
N PRO A 222 -0.17 2.43 -35.35
CA PRO A 222 -0.62 1.42 -36.30
C PRO A 222 0.48 0.43 -36.69
N ASN A 223 1.76 0.72 -36.38
CA ASN A 223 2.87 -0.17 -36.66
C ASN A 223 3.17 -1.14 -35.51
N LYS A 224 2.42 -1.06 -34.41
CA LYS A 224 2.59 -1.95 -33.26
C LYS A 224 1.45 -2.96 -33.18
N LYS A 225 1.82 -4.18 -32.82
CA LYS A 225 0.90 -5.18 -32.32
C LYS A 225 0.88 -5.12 -30.80
N VAL A 226 -0.26 -4.72 -30.23
CA VAL A 226 -0.43 -4.57 -28.78
C VAL A 226 -1.07 -5.81 -28.21
N VAL A 227 -0.39 -6.38 -27.23
CA VAL A 227 -0.80 -7.60 -26.57
C VAL A 227 -0.93 -7.32 -25.09
N PHE A 228 -2.07 -7.70 -24.50
CA PHE A 228 -2.28 -7.66 -23.06
C PHE A 228 -2.06 -9.04 -22.44
N PHE A 229 -1.50 -9.01 -21.23
CA PHE A 229 -1.27 -10.21 -20.45
C PHE A 229 -1.51 -9.93 -18.97
N THR A 230 -2.51 -10.61 -18.40
CA THR A 230 -2.99 -10.30 -17.05
C THR A 230 -2.46 -11.30 -16.03
N ALA A 231 -1.90 -10.80 -14.93
CA ALA A 231 -1.49 -11.63 -13.81
C ALA A 231 -2.70 -12.31 -13.12
N PRO A 232 -2.50 -13.45 -12.43
CA PRO A 232 -3.61 -14.24 -11.88
C PRO A 232 -4.50 -13.47 -10.90
N SER A 233 -3.89 -12.68 -10.01
CA SER A 233 -4.59 -11.97 -8.93
C SER A 233 -5.54 -10.87 -9.41
N ILE A 234 -5.30 -10.28 -10.58
CA ILE A 234 -6.08 -9.13 -11.08
C ILE A 234 -7.55 -9.51 -11.27
N ARG A 235 -7.84 -10.75 -11.70
CA ARG A 235 -9.23 -11.19 -11.87
C ARG A 235 -10.01 -11.28 -10.56
N ALA A 236 -9.34 -11.38 -9.42
CA ALA A 236 -9.97 -11.52 -8.11
C ALA A 236 -10.10 -10.18 -7.38
N THR A 237 -9.30 -9.18 -7.75
CA THR A 237 -9.24 -7.88 -7.03
C THR A 237 -9.76 -6.71 -7.84
N LEU A 238 -9.69 -6.74 -9.18
CA LEU A 238 -10.09 -5.60 -10.02
C LEU A 238 -11.56 -5.19 -9.81
N GLY A 239 -12.44 -6.12 -9.46
CA GLY A 239 -13.84 -5.84 -9.19
C GLY A 239 -14.07 -4.84 -8.04
N GLU A 240 -13.17 -4.78 -7.06
CA GLU A 240 -13.28 -3.90 -5.89
C GLU A 240 -13.27 -2.42 -6.29
N GLU A 241 -12.46 -2.06 -7.30
CA GLU A 241 -12.40 -0.70 -7.86
C GLU A 241 -13.70 -0.29 -8.59
N PHE A 242 -14.57 -1.26 -8.90
CA PHE A 242 -15.90 -1.05 -9.48
C PHE A 242 -17.03 -1.25 -8.46
N GLY A 243 -16.71 -1.28 -7.16
CA GLY A 243 -17.68 -1.44 -6.07
C GLY A 243 -18.24 -2.85 -5.93
N MET A 244 -17.63 -3.86 -6.56
CA MET A 244 -18.01 -5.25 -6.37
C MET A 244 -17.47 -5.79 -5.03
N PRO A 245 -18.11 -6.79 -4.41
CA PRO A 245 -17.60 -7.41 -3.19
C PRO A 245 -16.17 -7.95 -3.35
N ILE A 246 -15.38 -7.88 -2.27
CA ILE A 246 -14.01 -8.42 -2.20
C ILE A 246 -14.00 -9.88 -2.63
N GLY A 247 -13.04 -10.26 -3.49
CA GLY A 247 -12.88 -11.61 -4.01
C GLY A 247 -13.84 -11.99 -5.15
N THR A 248 -14.59 -11.03 -5.70
CA THR A 248 -15.43 -11.28 -6.89
C THR A 248 -14.56 -11.59 -8.11
N ASN A 249 -14.71 -12.79 -8.69
CA ASN A 249 -14.03 -13.13 -9.94
C ASN A 249 -14.62 -12.33 -11.13
N VAL A 250 -13.80 -11.50 -11.74
CA VAL A 250 -14.14 -10.63 -12.88
C VAL A 250 -13.42 -11.01 -14.18
N GLU A 251 -12.86 -12.21 -14.31
CA GLU A 251 -12.06 -12.62 -15.48
C GLU A 251 -12.72 -12.29 -16.83
N GLY A 252 -13.96 -12.77 -17.04
CA GLY A 252 -14.68 -12.51 -18.28
C GLY A 252 -14.95 -11.02 -18.53
N LYS A 253 -15.24 -10.24 -17.48
CA LYS A 253 -15.45 -8.79 -17.57
C LYS A 253 -14.14 -8.05 -17.87
N MET A 254 -13.04 -8.44 -17.23
CA MET A 254 -11.70 -7.91 -17.44
C MET A 254 -11.25 -8.12 -18.89
N VAL A 255 -11.33 -9.35 -19.39
CA VAL A 255 -10.96 -9.66 -20.79
C VAL A 255 -11.84 -8.89 -21.77
N ALA A 256 -13.15 -8.80 -21.50
CA ALA A 256 -14.08 -8.05 -22.33
C ALA A 256 -13.80 -6.53 -22.31
N ALA A 257 -13.37 -5.97 -21.19
CA ALA A 257 -12.97 -4.57 -21.07
C ALA A 257 -11.66 -4.30 -21.82
N ILE A 258 -10.65 -5.16 -21.64
CA ILE A 258 -9.36 -5.05 -22.34
C ILE A 258 -9.56 -5.09 -23.85
N ARG A 259 -10.39 -6.00 -24.39
CA ARG A 259 -10.70 -6.04 -25.83
C ARG A 259 -11.33 -4.75 -26.35
N ARG A 260 -12.09 -4.03 -25.52
CA ARG A 260 -12.68 -2.73 -25.89
C ARG A 260 -11.67 -1.58 -25.88
N LEU A 261 -10.49 -1.75 -25.26
CA LEU A 261 -9.41 -0.76 -25.32
C LEU A 261 -8.72 -0.73 -26.70
N GLY A 262 -8.99 -1.71 -27.57
CA GLY A 262 -8.38 -1.83 -28.90
C GLY A 262 -7.05 -2.59 -29.02
N PRO A 263 -6.64 -3.52 -28.13
CA PRO A 263 -5.47 -4.36 -28.38
C PRO A 263 -5.74 -5.44 -29.42
N ASP A 264 -4.69 -5.93 -30.07
CA ASP A 264 -4.78 -7.02 -31.03
C ASP A 264 -5.08 -8.37 -30.36
N GLN A 265 -4.47 -8.63 -29.19
CA GLN A 265 -4.60 -9.91 -28.48
C GLN A 265 -4.62 -9.75 -26.96
N VAL A 266 -5.29 -10.69 -26.29
CA VAL A 266 -5.35 -10.79 -24.83
C VAL A 266 -5.03 -12.22 -24.43
N PHE A 267 -3.95 -12.39 -23.66
CA PHE A 267 -3.51 -13.68 -23.14
C PHE A 267 -3.62 -13.72 -21.61
N ASN A 268 -3.53 -14.92 -21.04
CA ASN A 268 -3.61 -15.17 -19.60
C ASN A 268 -2.26 -15.68 -19.07
N MET A 269 -1.76 -15.04 -18.00
CA MET A 269 -0.49 -15.39 -17.33
C MET A 269 -0.41 -16.80 -16.79
N ASP A 270 -1.55 -17.41 -16.52
CA ASP A 270 -1.62 -18.79 -16.05
C ASP A 270 -0.89 -19.75 -17.00
N VAL A 271 -0.99 -19.56 -18.32
CA VAL A 271 -0.32 -20.42 -19.30
C VAL A 271 1.21 -20.39 -19.12
N THR A 272 1.77 -19.21 -18.84
CA THR A 272 3.21 -19.09 -18.61
C THR A 272 3.60 -19.40 -17.19
N ALA A 273 2.66 -19.37 -16.25
CA ALA A 273 2.87 -19.93 -14.92
C ALA A 273 2.99 -21.45 -15.01
N ASP A 274 2.15 -22.11 -15.81
CA ASP A 274 2.27 -23.55 -16.09
C ASP A 274 3.63 -23.88 -16.72
N LEU A 275 4.10 -23.08 -17.68
CA LEU A 275 5.44 -23.24 -18.26
C LEU A 275 6.55 -23.04 -17.22
N THR A 276 6.43 -22.03 -16.35
CA THR A 276 7.37 -21.85 -15.25
C THR A 276 7.42 -23.09 -14.36
N ILE A 277 6.27 -23.70 -14.04
CA ILE A 277 6.19 -24.94 -13.25
C ILE A 277 6.87 -26.11 -13.94
N VAL A 278 6.68 -26.29 -15.26
CA VAL A 278 7.34 -27.37 -16.02
C VAL A 278 8.85 -27.27 -15.90
N GLU A 279 9.41 -26.07 -16.13
CA GLU A 279 10.85 -25.84 -16.08
C GLU A 279 11.41 -25.91 -14.66
N GLU A 280 10.73 -25.30 -13.69
CA GLU A 280 11.18 -25.26 -12.29
C GLU A 280 11.08 -26.64 -11.61
N ALA A 281 10.05 -27.44 -11.93
CA ALA A 281 9.94 -28.82 -11.46
C ALA A 281 11.01 -29.72 -12.07
N ASN A 282 11.32 -29.55 -13.37
CA ASN A 282 12.39 -30.28 -14.02
C ASN A 282 13.76 -29.94 -13.40
N GLU A 283 14.02 -28.65 -13.16
CA GLU A 283 15.24 -28.19 -12.48
C GLU A 283 15.36 -28.77 -11.06
N LEU A 284 14.26 -28.83 -10.31
CA LEU A 284 14.25 -29.43 -8.97
C LEU A 284 14.66 -30.91 -9.01
N ILE A 285 14.08 -31.68 -9.95
CA ILE A 285 14.39 -33.10 -10.12
C ILE A 285 15.86 -33.28 -10.48
N GLU A 286 16.38 -32.46 -11.40
CA GLU A 286 17.78 -32.49 -11.81
C GLU A 286 18.72 -32.19 -10.64
N ARG A 287 18.44 -31.15 -9.84
CA ARG A 287 19.23 -30.81 -8.65
C ARG A 287 19.23 -31.94 -7.62
N ILE A 288 18.10 -32.63 -7.41
CA ILE A 288 18.02 -33.76 -6.48
C ILE A 288 18.82 -34.96 -7.00
N GLN A 289 18.72 -35.30 -8.28
CA GLN A 289 19.36 -36.48 -8.85
C GLN A 289 20.87 -36.33 -9.03
N ASN A 290 21.34 -35.12 -9.35
CA ASN A 290 22.73 -34.87 -9.74
C ASN A 290 23.54 -34.15 -8.64
N GLY A 291 23.02 -34.02 -7.43
CA GLY A 291 23.71 -33.36 -6.32
C GLY A 291 23.88 -31.84 -6.52
N GLY A 292 22.89 -31.20 -7.14
CA GLY A 292 22.84 -29.76 -7.34
C GLY A 292 22.57 -28.96 -6.05
N THR A 293 22.59 -27.64 -6.16
CA THR A 293 22.44 -26.72 -5.02
C THR A 293 21.03 -26.78 -4.42
N LEU A 294 20.95 -27.17 -3.14
CA LEU A 294 19.71 -27.27 -2.35
C LEU A 294 19.84 -26.53 -1.00
N PRO A 295 18.74 -25.96 -0.44
CA PRO A 295 17.37 -25.96 -0.98
C PRO A 295 17.24 -25.12 -2.24
N MET A 296 16.28 -25.45 -3.12
CA MET A 296 15.94 -24.60 -4.26
C MET A 296 14.84 -23.62 -3.86
N PHE A 297 15.02 -22.34 -4.16
CA PHE A 297 14.04 -21.29 -3.93
C PHE A 297 13.46 -20.81 -5.26
N THR A 298 12.19 -20.42 -5.22
CA THR A 298 11.52 -19.82 -6.39
C THR A 298 12.15 -18.50 -6.79
N SER A 299 12.15 -18.18 -8.08
CA SER A 299 12.70 -16.92 -8.64
C SER A 299 11.63 -16.02 -9.29
N CYS A 300 10.35 -16.41 -9.21
CA CYS A 300 9.27 -15.73 -9.93
C CYS A 300 8.89 -14.35 -9.37
N CYS A 301 9.16 -14.08 -8.08
CA CYS A 301 8.88 -12.81 -7.42
C CYS A 301 10.08 -11.85 -7.52
N PRO A 302 9.98 -10.72 -8.24
CA PRO A 302 11.11 -9.80 -8.40
C PRO A 302 11.54 -9.15 -7.07
N GLY A 303 10.60 -8.94 -6.14
CA GLY A 303 10.93 -8.42 -4.80
C GLY A 303 11.75 -9.42 -3.98
N TRP A 304 11.46 -10.71 -4.11
CA TRP A 304 12.25 -11.76 -3.47
C TRP A 304 13.65 -11.86 -4.09
N VAL A 305 13.74 -11.85 -5.42
CA VAL A 305 15.05 -11.87 -6.11
C VAL A 305 15.92 -10.69 -5.65
N LYS A 306 15.37 -9.47 -5.64
CA LYS A 306 16.09 -8.28 -5.12
C LYS A 306 16.45 -8.40 -3.64
N PHE A 307 15.58 -9.00 -2.84
CA PHE A 307 15.87 -9.24 -1.43
C PHE A 307 17.08 -10.17 -1.28
N CYS A 308 17.17 -11.23 -2.08
CA CYS A 308 18.37 -12.08 -2.15
C CYS A 308 19.60 -11.30 -2.61
N GLU A 309 19.50 -10.55 -3.71
CA GLU A 309 20.62 -9.76 -4.25
C GLU A 309 21.20 -8.77 -3.21
N HIS A 310 20.34 -8.10 -2.45
CA HIS A 310 20.76 -7.07 -1.51
C HIS A 310 21.20 -7.60 -0.14
N TYR A 311 20.51 -8.61 0.39
CA TYR A 311 20.66 -9.03 1.80
C TYR A 311 21.21 -10.44 1.97
N TYR A 312 21.08 -11.29 0.95
CA TYR A 312 21.36 -12.72 1.01
C TYR A 312 22.03 -13.24 -0.28
N PRO A 313 23.13 -12.61 -0.74
CA PRO A 313 23.73 -12.92 -2.04
C PRO A 313 24.23 -14.38 -2.13
N ASP A 314 24.60 -14.98 -1.00
CA ASP A 314 25.01 -16.39 -0.91
C ASP A 314 23.88 -17.36 -1.30
N PHE A 315 22.62 -16.91 -1.27
CA PHE A 315 21.46 -17.69 -1.71
C PHE A 315 21.11 -17.50 -3.19
N LEU A 316 21.84 -16.67 -3.95
CA LEU A 316 21.60 -16.53 -5.40
C LEU A 316 21.74 -17.86 -6.16
N PRO A 317 22.73 -18.73 -5.89
CA PRO A 317 22.81 -20.06 -6.51
C PRO A 317 21.63 -20.99 -6.15
N HIS A 318 20.92 -20.68 -5.07
CA HIS A 318 19.74 -21.44 -4.64
C HIS A 318 18.46 -21.02 -5.37
N LEU A 319 18.43 -19.86 -6.05
CA LEU A 319 17.29 -19.45 -6.86
C LEU A 319 17.15 -20.37 -8.09
N SER A 320 15.91 -20.71 -8.44
CA SER A 320 15.59 -21.37 -9.71
C SER A 320 16.08 -20.51 -10.88
N SER A 321 16.71 -21.15 -11.86
CA SER A 321 17.11 -20.51 -13.10
C SER A 321 15.92 -20.19 -14.02
N CYS A 322 14.74 -20.72 -13.70
CA CYS A 322 13.52 -20.51 -14.45
C CYS A 322 13.12 -19.01 -14.45
N LYS A 323 12.62 -18.53 -15.59
CA LYS A 323 12.06 -17.17 -15.68
C LYS A 323 10.72 -17.10 -14.96
N SER A 324 10.42 -15.93 -14.39
CA SER A 324 9.07 -15.65 -13.88
C SER A 324 8.02 -15.76 -14.99
N PRO A 325 6.74 -16.04 -14.66
CA PRO A 325 5.68 -16.16 -15.67
C PRO A 325 5.60 -14.95 -16.61
N GLN A 326 5.79 -13.74 -16.07
CA GLN A 326 5.85 -12.50 -16.86
C GLN A 326 7.01 -12.49 -17.86
N GLN A 327 8.21 -12.90 -17.44
CA GLN A 327 9.39 -12.90 -18.32
C GLN A 327 9.36 -14.07 -19.31
N MET A 328 8.79 -15.21 -18.90
CA MET A 328 8.54 -16.36 -19.75
C MET A 328 7.58 -16.00 -20.89
N PHE A 329 6.52 -15.25 -20.59
CA PHE A 329 5.60 -14.74 -21.61
C PHE A 329 6.31 -13.92 -22.67
N GLY A 330 7.13 -12.94 -22.27
CA GLY A 330 7.88 -12.13 -23.23
C GLY A 330 8.74 -12.99 -24.16
N ALA A 331 9.40 -14.01 -23.61
CA ALA A 331 10.23 -14.93 -24.40
C ALA A 331 9.40 -15.77 -25.38
N VAL A 332 8.33 -16.42 -24.91
CA VAL A 332 7.47 -17.29 -25.73
C VAL A 332 6.69 -16.50 -26.78
N LEU A 333 6.21 -15.30 -26.42
CA LEU A 333 5.49 -14.42 -27.32
C LEU A 333 6.37 -14.03 -28.52
N LYS A 334 7.60 -13.57 -28.24
CA LYS A 334 8.52 -13.06 -29.28
C LYS A 334 9.24 -14.14 -30.07
N SER A 335 9.18 -15.40 -29.62
CA SER A 335 9.73 -16.55 -30.34
C SER A 335 8.60 -17.38 -30.95
N TYR A 336 8.02 -18.29 -30.18
CA TYR A 336 7.04 -19.27 -30.61
C TYR A 336 5.78 -18.65 -31.22
N TYR A 337 5.15 -17.68 -30.54
CA TYR A 337 3.88 -17.10 -31.03
C TYR A 337 4.09 -16.29 -32.30
N CYS A 338 5.06 -15.37 -32.31
CA CYS A 338 5.39 -14.59 -33.50
C CYS A 338 5.84 -15.48 -34.66
N GLN A 339 6.63 -16.54 -34.45
CA GLN A 339 7.01 -17.46 -35.54
C GLN A 339 5.82 -18.20 -36.16
N LYS A 340 4.78 -18.52 -35.37
CA LYS A 340 3.59 -19.22 -35.87
C LYS A 340 2.52 -18.32 -36.50
N ASN A 341 2.54 -17.02 -36.17
CA ASN A 341 1.49 -16.07 -36.56
C ASN A 341 2.04 -14.90 -37.40
N ASN A 342 3.32 -14.93 -37.76
CA ASN A 342 3.94 -14.06 -38.76
C ASN A 342 3.87 -14.71 -40.14
#